data_AF-A2E4K4-F1
#
_entry.id   AF-A2E4K4-F1
#
_cell.length_a   1.000
_cell.length_b   1.000
_cell.length_c   1.000
_cell.angle_alpha   90.00
_cell.angle_beta   90.00
_cell.angle_gamma   90.00
#
_symmetry.space_group_name_H-M   'P 1'
#
loop_
_entity.id
_entity.type
_entity.pdbx_description
1 polymer ?
#
loop_
_entity_poly.entity_id
_entity_poly.type
_entity_poly.pdbx_seq_one_letter_code
_entity_poly.pdbx_strand_id
1 'polypeptide(L)'
;MESIQLDLQVFQRINNCQTSDKFTLTINNFEIILNKFFAITFSLMIHKKYLLDNSINKVDISLDIETSDTYNVLKNILQCCETSFKCDKKILKDLFHIGVELEIKELVDIYKKKEIDHMTLNKNNCIQFLEYYIYCSYNEKISECCEYISSHFYEIDLNQLKAISTKLGIDIIQRIVINKKFLIKDENSFANFIISLTQKSKNFSPLIEHINFEYCSDHIIKNLYEICDGDNCVNIIKSLGESLLRSRYHIRDFSRYHLPTEYLEKMTDLKKSYSKLIESQEKFNIKKGLKSFENLPEGLTQLMIPIINEYYINGYLMLMNACYDGRLDHVKLLVESGCYKDVVIKSETLDEFNNSYDEQNDYDSDDGNEYNDSDESDGYDEYSEFTYGCTPLYVASVAGKLDIVKYLISIGVDKDSKVKHGRTPIMAASDKGNLDVVKYLYSVGANINAKDNDGRTPIMAASDKGNLDVVKYLYSVGANINAKDNDGRTPIMAASNSDRLDVVKYLISVGANKDAKDNEGKNALDYAGYDVEEFLSSN
;
A
#
# COMPACT_ATOMS: atom_id res chain seq x y z
N MET A 1 -11.57 7.16 -54.24
CA MET A 1 -12.04 5.79 -53.96
C MET A 1 -11.37 4.87 -54.95
N GLU A 2 -10.37 4.13 -54.50
CA GLU A 2 -9.73 3.09 -55.34
C GLU A 2 -10.64 1.86 -55.39
N SER A 3 -10.75 1.23 -56.56
CA SER A 3 -11.47 -0.03 -56.72
C SER A 3 -10.61 -1.20 -56.25
N ILE A 4 -11.13 -2.03 -55.35
CA ILE A 4 -10.46 -3.25 -54.90
C ILE A 4 -10.94 -4.41 -55.77
N GLN A 5 -10.02 -5.11 -56.43
CA GLN A 5 -10.33 -6.30 -57.21
C GLN A 5 -9.92 -7.55 -56.42
N LEU A 6 -10.89 -8.42 -56.13
CA LEU A 6 -10.65 -9.69 -55.46
C LEU A 6 -10.55 -10.81 -56.50
N ASP A 7 -9.42 -11.53 -56.54
CA ASP A 7 -9.26 -12.70 -57.41
C ASP A 7 -9.81 -13.94 -56.70
N LEU A 8 -11.12 -14.14 -56.81
CA LEU A 8 -11.87 -15.15 -56.06
C LEU A 8 -12.51 -16.21 -56.98
N GLN A 9 -11.90 -16.53 -58.12
CA GLN A 9 -12.50 -17.47 -59.09
C GLN A 9 -12.86 -18.84 -58.48
N VAL A 10 -12.05 -19.32 -57.53
CA VAL A 10 -12.31 -20.58 -56.81
C VAL A 10 -13.49 -20.43 -55.84
N PHE A 11 -13.54 -19.33 -55.09
CA PHE A 11 -14.58 -19.03 -54.11
C PHE A 11 -15.94 -18.74 -54.76
N GLN A 12 -15.96 -18.10 -55.93
CA GLN A 12 -17.15 -17.95 -56.77
C GLN A 12 -17.75 -19.30 -57.16
N ARG A 13 -16.90 -20.27 -57.54
CA ARG A 13 -17.35 -21.63 -57.89
C ARG A 13 -17.94 -22.36 -56.69
N ILE A 14 -17.34 -22.19 -55.51
CA ILE A 14 -17.79 -22.82 -54.26
C ILE A 14 -19.11 -22.21 -53.78
N ASN A 15 -19.25 -20.89 -53.81
CA ASN A 15 -20.49 -20.22 -53.38
C ASN A 15 -21.68 -20.52 -54.33
N ASN A 16 -21.41 -20.75 -55.62
CA ASN A 16 -22.41 -21.14 -56.62
C ASN A 16 -22.75 -22.64 -56.62
N CYS A 17 -22.14 -23.45 -55.74
CA CYS A 17 -22.54 -24.85 -55.60
C CYS A 17 -24.04 -24.90 -55.24
N GLN A 18 -24.84 -25.59 -56.06
CA GLN A 18 -26.29 -25.75 -55.87
C GLN A 18 -26.62 -26.73 -54.72
N THR A 19 -26.13 -26.47 -53.52
CA THR A 19 -26.57 -27.17 -52.31
C THR A 19 -27.71 -26.37 -51.68
N SER A 20 -28.73 -27.07 -51.16
CA SER A 20 -29.87 -26.45 -50.46
C SER A 20 -29.52 -25.87 -49.08
N ASP A 21 -28.30 -26.13 -48.61
CA ASP A 21 -27.88 -25.86 -47.24
C ASP A 21 -27.40 -24.43 -47.07
N LYS A 22 -28.26 -23.63 -46.45
CA LYS A 22 -28.04 -22.21 -46.17
C LYS A 22 -27.38 -22.02 -44.81
N PHE A 23 -26.54 -21.00 -44.74
CA PHE A 23 -25.95 -20.51 -43.51
C PHE A 23 -26.25 -19.02 -43.36
N THR A 24 -26.72 -18.62 -42.18
CA THR A 24 -27.04 -17.21 -41.87
C THR A 24 -25.95 -16.62 -40.99
N LEU A 25 -25.25 -15.62 -41.50
CA LEU A 25 -24.35 -14.78 -40.71
C LEU A 25 -25.10 -13.51 -40.31
N THR A 26 -25.27 -13.27 -39.01
CA THR A 26 -25.85 -12.03 -38.52
C THR A 26 -24.75 -11.14 -37.95
N ILE A 27 -24.67 -9.89 -38.42
CA ILE A 27 -23.78 -8.87 -37.86
C ILE A 27 -24.63 -7.68 -37.44
N ASN A 28 -24.69 -7.36 -36.14
CA ASN A 28 -25.52 -6.27 -35.59
C ASN A 28 -26.97 -6.23 -36.12
N ASN A 29 -27.62 -7.40 -36.20
CA ASN A 29 -28.98 -7.61 -36.72
C ASN A 29 -29.13 -7.56 -38.26
N PHE A 30 -28.04 -7.39 -39.03
CA PHE A 30 -28.07 -7.58 -40.48
C PHE A 30 -27.77 -9.03 -40.84
N GLU A 31 -28.69 -9.69 -41.55
CA GLU A 31 -28.54 -11.09 -41.95
C GLU A 31 -27.95 -11.21 -43.37
N ILE A 32 -26.86 -11.95 -43.49
CA ILE A 32 -26.22 -12.34 -44.75
C ILE A 32 -26.36 -13.85 -44.91
N ILE A 33 -27.09 -14.26 -45.94
CA ILE A 33 -27.31 -15.68 -46.26
C ILE A 33 -26.24 -16.13 -47.25
N LEU A 34 -25.52 -17.19 -46.91
CA LEU A 34 -24.44 -17.78 -47.68
C LEU A 34 -24.69 -19.28 -47.89
N ASN A 35 -23.98 -19.88 -48.86
CA ASN A 35 -23.87 -21.32 -48.94
C ASN A 35 -23.10 -21.85 -47.71
N LYS A 36 -23.63 -22.86 -47.01
CA LYS A 36 -23.00 -23.40 -45.78
C LYS A 36 -21.58 -23.91 -46.02
N PHE A 37 -21.33 -24.59 -47.14
CA PHE A 37 -20.01 -25.10 -47.49
C PHE A 37 -19.01 -23.98 -47.79
N PHE A 38 -19.47 -22.91 -48.46
CA PHE A 38 -18.67 -21.70 -48.65
C PHE A 38 -18.31 -21.04 -47.31
N ALA A 39 -19.28 -20.84 -46.42
CA ALA A 39 -19.06 -20.22 -45.11
C ALA A 39 -18.03 -21.01 -44.27
N ILE A 40 -18.11 -22.34 -44.28
CA ILE A 40 -17.14 -23.24 -43.62
C ILE A 40 -15.75 -23.14 -44.25
N THR A 41 -15.66 -22.98 -45.57
CA THR A 41 -14.37 -22.91 -46.28
C THR A 41 -13.68 -21.55 -46.09
N PHE A 42 -14.48 -20.49 -46.07
CA PHE A 42 -13.98 -19.11 -46.10
C PHE A 42 -13.68 -18.54 -44.71
N SER A 43 -14.30 -19.06 -43.65
CA SER A 43 -14.09 -18.63 -42.27
C SER A 43 -13.60 -19.78 -41.40
N LEU A 44 -12.40 -19.64 -40.84
CA LEU A 44 -11.85 -20.62 -39.91
C LEU A 44 -12.68 -20.69 -38.61
N MET A 45 -13.24 -19.59 -38.15
CA MET A 45 -14.14 -19.57 -36.99
C MET A 45 -15.40 -20.40 -37.25
N ILE A 46 -16.06 -20.22 -38.41
CA ILE A 46 -17.25 -20.99 -38.78
C ILE A 46 -16.88 -22.47 -38.95
N HIS A 47 -15.73 -22.77 -39.56
CA HIS A 47 -15.21 -24.14 -39.68
C HIS A 47 -15.07 -24.82 -38.31
N LYS A 48 -14.40 -24.15 -37.35
CA LYS A 48 -14.22 -24.66 -35.98
C LYS A 48 -15.56 -24.90 -35.29
N LYS A 49 -16.51 -23.95 -35.38
CA LYS A 49 -17.85 -24.12 -34.80
C LYS A 49 -18.62 -25.28 -35.44
N TYR A 50 -18.52 -25.44 -36.75
CA TYR A 50 -19.14 -26.56 -37.47
C TYR A 50 -18.56 -27.92 -37.04
N LEU A 51 -17.24 -28.01 -36.82
CA LEU A 51 -16.61 -29.23 -36.30
C LEU A 51 -17.10 -29.60 -34.89
N LEU A 52 -17.47 -28.61 -34.07
CA LEU A 52 -18.03 -28.82 -32.73
C LEU A 52 -19.51 -29.18 -32.77
N ASP A 53 -20.27 -28.59 -33.70
CA ASP A 53 -21.70 -28.82 -33.89
C ASP A 53 -22.06 -28.84 -35.39
N ASN A 54 -22.28 -30.04 -35.92
CA ASN A 54 -22.64 -30.26 -37.33
C ASN A 54 -24.00 -29.64 -37.72
N SER A 55 -24.84 -29.29 -36.75
CA SER A 55 -26.15 -28.67 -36.98
C SER A 55 -26.10 -27.16 -37.17
N ILE A 56 -24.94 -26.52 -36.96
CA ILE A 56 -24.83 -25.05 -37.03
C ILE A 56 -25.23 -24.53 -38.42
N ASN A 57 -26.22 -23.64 -38.44
CA ASN A 57 -26.75 -22.99 -39.63
C ASN A 57 -26.82 -21.46 -39.46
N LYS A 58 -26.41 -20.95 -38.29
CA LYS A 58 -26.42 -19.53 -37.97
C LYS A 58 -25.25 -19.18 -37.05
N VAL A 59 -24.62 -18.04 -37.31
CA VAL A 59 -23.66 -17.40 -36.39
C VAL A 59 -24.02 -15.94 -36.25
N ASP A 60 -24.10 -15.50 -35.01
CA ASP A 60 -24.36 -14.10 -34.65
C ASP A 60 -23.07 -13.45 -34.14
N ILE A 61 -22.80 -12.25 -34.63
CA ILE A 61 -21.64 -11.43 -34.29
C ILE A 61 -22.12 -10.03 -33.94
N SER A 62 -21.62 -9.52 -32.82
CA SER A 62 -21.85 -8.15 -32.38
C SER A 62 -20.52 -7.40 -32.45
N LEU A 63 -20.40 -6.44 -33.36
CA LEU A 63 -19.19 -5.65 -33.60
C LEU A 63 -19.54 -4.17 -33.71
N ASP A 64 -18.65 -3.28 -33.27
CA ASP A 64 -18.85 -1.85 -33.52
C ASP A 64 -18.43 -1.52 -34.96
N ILE A 65 -19.42 -1.32 -35.84
CA ILE A 65 -19.21 -0.97 -37.27
C ILE A 65 -19.51 0.52 -37.46
N GLU A 66 -18.57 1.27 -38.04
CA GLU A 66 -18.67 2.72 -38.20
C GLU A 66 -19.61 3.13 -39.34
N THR A 67 -19.82 2.29 -40.36
CA THR A 67 -20.61 2.65 -41.55
C THR A 67 -21.64 1.59 -41.93
N SER A 68 -22.88 2.03 -42.21
CA SER A 68 -23.95 1.13 -42.70
C SER A 68 -23.66 0.60 -44.10
N ASP A 69 -22.88 1.32 -44.90
CA ASP A 69 -22.49 0.89 -46.25
C ASP A 69 -21.54 -0.32 -46.22
N THR A 70 -20.85 -0.58 -45.10
CA THR A 70 -20.05 -1.78 -44.89
C THR A 70 -20.85 -3.05 -45.13
N TYR A 71 -22.12 -3.13 -44.68
CA TYR A 71 -22.93 -4.34 -44.86
C TYR A 71 -23.19 -4.63 -46.34
N ASN A 72 -23.40 -3.60 -47.15
CA ASN A 72 -23.62 -3.75 -48.59
C ASN A 72 -22.32 -4.24 -49.27
N VAL A 73 -21.18 -3.64 -48.93
CA VAL A 73 -19.87 -4.05 -49.47
C VAL A 73 -19.53 -5.47 -49.03
N LEU A 74 -19.71 -5.80 -47.75
CA LEU A 74 -19.48 -7.13 -47.21
C LEU A 74 -20.39 -8.17 -47.87
N LYS A 75 -21.68 -7.85 -48.06
CA LYS A 75 -22.61 -8.71 -48.77
C LYS A 75 -22.15 -8.94 -50.21
N ASN A 76 -21.71 -7.91 -50.93
CA ASN A 76 -21.19 -8.04 -52.29
C ASN A 76 -19.93 -8.92 -52.34
N ILE A 77 -19.04 -8.82 -51.34
CA ILE A 77 -17.84 -9.67 -51.21
C ILE A 77 -18.25 -11.13 -50.93
N LEU A 78 -19.04 -11.38 -49.88
CA LEU A 78 -19.36 -12.72 -49.42
C LEU A 78 -20.34 -13.46 -50.35
N GLN A 79 -21.24 -12.74 -51.02
CA GLN A 79 -22.13 -13.31 -52.03
C GLN A 79 -21.51 -13.29 -53.43
N CYS A 80 -20.27 -12.80 -53.57
CA CYS A 80 -19.54 -12.70 -54.84
C CYS A 80 -20.32 -11.96 -55.96
N CYS A 81 -21.11 -10.96 -55.60
CA CYS A 81 -21.95 -10.22 -56.56
C CYS A 81 -21.14 -9.24 -57.43
N GLU A 82 -20.00 -8.76 -56.93
CA GLU A 82 -19.15 -7.80 -57.64
C GLU A 82 -17.67 -8.15 -57.44
N THR A 83 -16.90 -8.17 -58.53
CA THR A 83 -15.44 -8.39 -58.48
C THR A 83 -14.66 -7.11 -58.19
N SER A 84 -15.34 -5.95 -58.18
CA SER A 84 -14.76 -4.65 -57.90
C SER A 84 -15.72 -3.79 -57.09
N PHE A 85 -15.28 -3.32 -55.94
CA PHE A 85 -16.06 -2.45 -55.06
C PHE A 85 -15.23 -1.23 -54.63
N LYS A 86 -15.92 -0.13 -54.34
CA LYS A 86 -15.31 1.10 -53.83
C LYS A 86 -15.33 1.05 -52.31
N CYS A 87 -14.16 1.09 -51.68
CA CYS A 87 -14.06 1.31 -50.25
C CYS A 87 -13.46 2.68 -49.95
N ASP A 88 -14.01 3.35 -48.95
CA ASP A 88 -13.29 4.39 -48.24
C ASP A 88 -12.53 3.79 -47.04
N LYS A 89 -11.80 4.63 -46.31
CA LYS A 89 -10.98 4.19 -45.18
C LYS A 89 -11.80 3.60 -44.02
N LYS A 90 -13.05 4.06 -43.84
CA LYS A 90 -13.94 3.56 -42.77
C LYS A 90 -14.46 2.18 -43.10
N ILE A 91 -14.93 1.96 -44.33
CA ILE A 91 -15.36 0.65 -44.81
C ILE A 91 -14.20 -0.35 -44.75
N LEU A 92 -12.99 0.06 -45.15
CA LEU A 92 -11.80 -0.79 -45.04
C LEU A 92 -11.51 -1.24 -43.60
N LYS A 93 -11.67 -0.33 -42.63
CA LYS A 93 -11.48 -0.63 -41.21
C LYS A 93 -12.59 -1.54 -40.66
N ASP A 94 -13.84 -1.30 -41.01
CA ASP A 94 -14.95 -2.17 -40.62
C ASP A 94 -14.77 -3.59 -41.19
N LEU A 95 -14.39 -3.72 -42.46
CA LEU A 95 -14.09 -5.00 -43.10
C LEU A 95 -12.92 -5.72 -42.43
N PHE A 96 -11.90 -4.98 -41.99
CA PHE A 96 -10.79 -5.53 -41.22
C PHE A 96 -11.26 -6.14 -39.89
N HIS A 97 -12.04 -5.41 -39.09
CA HIS A 97 -12.54 -5.94 -37.81
C HIS A 97 -13.44 -7.17 -38.01
N ILE A 98 -14.30 -7.14 -39.02
CA ILE A 98 -15.14 -8.29 -39.40
C ILE A 98 -14.27 -9.48 -39.83
N GLY A 99 -13.22 -9.23 -40.62
CA GLY A 99 -12.27 -10.23 -41.06
C GLY A 99 -11.52 -10.90 -39.90
N VAL A 100 -11.11 -10.13 -38.89
CA VAL A 100 -10.45 -10.65 -37.70
C VAL A 100 -11.41 -11.53 -36.89
N GLU A 101 -12.61 -11.04 -36.58
CA GLU A 101 -13.60 -11.76 -35.77
C GLU A 101 -14.06 -13.07 -36.42
N LEU A 102 -14.26 -13.04 -37.74
CA LEU A 102 -14.62 -14.23 -38.51
C LEU A 102 -13.43 -15.13 -38.86
N GLU A 103 -12.21 -14.74 -38.53
CA GLU A 103 -10.97 -15.38 -38.99
C GLU A 103 -10.93 -15.56 -40.53
N ILE A 104 -11.31 -14.50 -41.28
CA ILE A 104 -11.26 -14.43 -42.75
C ILE A 104 -10.01 -13.67 -43.17
N LYS A 105 -9.02 -14.40 -43.67
CA LYS A 105 -7.70 -13.86 -44.01
C LYS A 105 -7.77 -12.85 -45.16
N GLU A 106 -8.61 -13.11 -46.16
CA GLU A 106 -8.75 -12.27 -47.34
C GLU A 106 -9.18 -10.84 -46.99
N LEU A 107 -10.09 -10.69 -46.03
CA LEU A 107 -10.55 -9.37 -45.56
C LEU A 107 -9.44 -8.62 -44.82
N VAL A 108 -8.64 -9.33 -44.02
CA VAL A 108 -7.49 -8.76 -43.32
C VAL A 108 -6.39 -8.33 -44.30
N ASP A 109 -6.10 -9.17 -45.30
CA ASP A 109 -5.07 -8.92 -46.32
C ASP A 109 -5.41 -7.70 -47.21
N ILE A 110 -6.70 -7.43 -47.46
CA ILE A 110 -7.13 -6.21 -48.17
C ILE A 110 -6.70 -4.96 -47.41
N TYR A 111 -6.97 -4.90 -46.10
CA TYR A 111 -6.61 -3.77 -45.27
C TYR A 111 -5.10 -3.61 -45.18
N LYS A 112 -4.37 -4.73 -44.98
CA LYS A 112 -2.92 -4.74 -44.98
C LYS A 112 -2.34 -4.15 -46.27
N LYS A 113 -2.76 -4.66 -47.42
CA LYS A 113 -2.23 -4.27 -48.73
C LYS A 113 -2.52 -2.81 -49.06
N LYS A 114 -3.69 -2.28 -48.65
CA LYS A 114 -4.13 -0.93 -49.03
C LYS A 114 -3.71 0.16 -48.05
N GLU A 115 -3.74 -0.13 -46.75
CA GLU A 115 -3.43 0.88 -45.72
C GLU A 115 -2.07 0.66 -45.07
N ILE A 116 -1.64 -0.59 -44.83
CA ILE A 116 -0.45 -0.87 -44.00
C ILE A 116 0.83 -0.96 -44.82
N ASP A 117 0.87 -1.77 -45.90
CA ASP A 117 2.09 -2.09 -46.65
C ASP A 117 2.72 -0.88 -47.37
N HIS A 118 1.93 0.18 -47.60
CA HIS A 118 2.39 1.41 -48.25
C HIS A 118 2.84 2.50 -47.26
N MET A 119 2.69 2.28 -45.95
CA MET A 119 3.00 3.27 -44.91
C MET A 119 4.32 2.95 -44.20
N THR A 120 5.07 3.99 -43.85
CA THR A 120 6.19 3.91 -42.92
C THR A 120 5.76 4.38 -41.53
N LEU A 121 6.25 3.70 -40.48
CA LEU A 121 5.91 4.01 -39.10
C LEU A 121 6.37 5.44 -38.76
N ASN A 122 5.42 6.27 -38.31
CA ASN A 122 5.65 7.64 -37.87
C ASN A 122 4.63 8.07 -36.81
N LYS A 123 4.81 9.27 -36.24
CA LYS A 123 3.94 9.82 -35.18
C LYS A 123 2.45 9.90 -35.53
N ASN A 124 2.08 10.02 -36.80
CA ASN A 124 0.67 10.16 -37.22
C ASN A 124 -0.03 8.82 -37.42
N ASN A 125 0.70 7.71 -37.62
CA ASN A 125 0.13 6.40 -37.92
C ASN A 125 0.54 5.29 -36.93
N CYS A 126 1.42 5.56 -35.97
CA CYS A 126 1.90 4.57 -35.00
C CYS A 126 0.78 3.88 -34.20
N ILE A 127 -0.28 4.62 -33.84
CA ILE A 127 -1.46 4.08 -33.14
C ILE A 127 -2.28 3.17 -34.08
N GLN A 128 -2.43 3.54 -35.36
CA GLN A 128 -3.10 2.72 -36.38
C GLN A 128 -2.34 1.41 -36.63
N PHE A 129 -1.00 1.47 -36.70
CA PHE A 129 -0.15 0.28 -36.80
C PHE A 129 -0.28 -0.61 -35.56
N LEU A 130 -0.23 -0.02 -34.36
CA LEU A 130 -0.36 -0.77 -33.11
C LEU A 130 -1.70 -1.50 -33.03
N GLU A 131 -2.80 -0.82 -33.35
CA GLU A 131 -4.15 -1.40 -33.41
C GLU A 131 -4.16 -2.60 -34.38
N TYR A 132 -3.70 -2.41 -35.62
CA TYR A 132 -3.63 -3.48 -36.62
C TYR A 132 -2.81 -4.68 -36.15
N TYR A 133 -1.59 -4.47 -35.62
CA TYR A 133 -0.71 -5.58 -35.25
C TYR A 133 -1.20 -6.35 -34.03
N ILE A 134 -1.90 -5.71 -33.10
CA ILE A 134 -2.55 -6.39 -31.97
C ILE A 134 -3.65 -7.31 -32.46
N TYR A 135 -4.54 -6.81 -33.31
CA TYR A 135 -5.61 -7.62 -33.90
C TYR A 135 -5.06 -8.83 -34.68
N CYS A 136 -3.96 -8.65 -35.43
CA CYS A 136 -3.32 -9.72 -36.17
C CYS A 136 -2.34 -10.58 -35.33
N SER A 137 -2.18 -10.29 -34.03
CA SER A 137 -1.27 -11.00 -33.10
C SER A 137 0.22 -11.04 -33.53
N TYR A 138 0.72 -9.99 -34.20
CA TYR A 138 2.12 -9.90 -34.64
C TYR A 138 3.05 -9.30 -33.56
N ASN A 139 3.41 -10.11 -32.55
CA ASN A 139 4.16 -9.67 -31.36
C ASN A 139 5.42 -8.83 -31.62
N GLU A 140 6.24 -9.18 -32.62
CA GLU A 140 7.46 -8.44 -32.93
C GLU A 140 7.16 -7.00 -33.38
N LYS A 141 6.14 -6.84 -34.24
CA LYS A 141 5.70 -5.53 -34.74
C LYS A 141 4.96 -4.72 -33.69
N ILE A 142 4.25 -5.37 -32.77
CA ILE A 142 3.66 -4.71 -31.59
C ILE A 142 4.78 -4.06 -30.76
N SER A 143 5.86 -4.77 -30.48
CA SER A 143 7.00 -4.24 -29.71
C SER A 143 7.66 -3.05 -30.42
N GLU A 144 7.88 -3.12 -31.73
CA GLU A 144 8.41 -2.02 -32.54
C GLU A 144 7.51 -0.76 -32.43
N CYS A 145 6.19 -0.94 -32.52
CA CYS A 145 5.24 0.16 -32.37
C CYS A 145 5.25 0.74 -30.95
N CYS A 146 5.26 -0.11 -29.91
CA CYS A 146 5.34 0.35 -28.53
C CYS A 146 6.62 1.17 -28.29
N GLU A 147 7.78 0.70 -28.75
CA GLU A 147 9.04 1.46 -28.63
C GLU A 147 9.01 2.81 -29.35
N TYR A 148 8.39 2.86 -30.53
CA TYR A 148 8.23 4.10 -31.26
C TYR A 148 7.30 5.08 -30.53
N ILE A 149 6.15 4.59 -30.08
CA ILE A 149 5.16 5.37 -29.30
C ILE A 149 5.80 5.90 -28.02
N SER A 150 6.58 5.09 -27.30
CA SER A 150 7.30 5.51 -26.11
C SER A 150 8.29 6.63 -26.39
N SER A 151 9.07 6.55 -27.46
CA SER A 151 10.07 7.58 -27.80
C SER A 151 9.44 8.88 -28.30
N HIS A 152 8.22 8.84 -28.83
CA HIS A 152 7.49 10.00 -29.37
C HIS A 152 6.22 10.32 -28.58
N PHE A 153 6.10 9.88 -27.33
CA PHE A 153 4.86 9.91 -26.55
C PHE A 153 4.20 11.31 -26.47
N TYR A 154 5.01 12.36 -26.39
CA TYR A 154 4.53 13.75 -26.33
C TYR A 154 4.30 14.40 -27.71
N GLU A 155 4.52 13.66 -28.80
CA GLU A 155 4.40 14.13 -30.19
C GLU A 155 3.26 13.44 -30.94
N ILE A 156 2.60 12.48 -30.30
CA ILE A 156 1.49 11.70 -30.85
C ILE A 156 0.14 12.18 -30.28
N ASP A 157 -0.94 11.76 -30.93
CA ASP A 157 -2.30 12.02 -30.45
C ASP A 157 -2.67 11.09 -29.29
N LEU A 158 -2.43 11.54 -28.06
CA LEU A 158 -2.76 10.78 -26.84
C LEU A 158 -4.28 10.53 -26.69
N ASN A 159 -5.15 11.33 -27.32
CA ASN A 159 -6.59 11.08 -27.29
C ASN A 159 -6.95 9.85 -28.12
N GLN A 160 -6.27 9.63 -29.25
CA GLN A 160 -6.42 8.39 -30.03
C GLN A 160 -5.95 7.17 -29.25
N LEU A 161 -4.79 7.27 -28.58
CA LEU A 161 -4.29 6.17 -27.75
C LEU A 161 -5.25 5.86 -26.59
N LYS A 162 -5.80 6.90 -25.95
CA LYS A 162 -6.84 6.77 -24.93
C LYS A 162 -8.13 6.16 -25.48
N ALA A 163 -8.52 6.48 -26.72
CA ALA A 163 -9.74 5.96 -27.32
C ALA A 163 -9.70 4.44 -27.46
N ILE A 164 -8.54 3.89 -27.87
CA ILE A 164 -8.36 2.45 -28.09
C ILE A 164 -7.83 1.69 -26.86
N SER A 165 -7.38 2.38 -25.80
CA SER A 165 -6.69 1.77 -24.65
C SER A 165 -7.41 0.58 -24.02
N THR A 166 -8.73 0.65 -23.87
CA THR A 166 -9.55 -0.45 -23.29
C THR A 166 -9.54 -1.71 -24.16
N LYS A 167 -9.40 -1.55 -25.49
CA LYS A 167 -9.23 -2.68 -26.43
C LYS A 167 -7.82 -3.24 -26.40
N LEU A 168 -6.81 -2.38 -26.20
CA LEU A 168 -5.40 -2.80 -26.11
C LEU A 168 -5.10 -3.57 -24.82
N GLY A 169 -5.77 -3.23 -23.72
CA GLY A 169 -5.51 -3.79 -22.40
C GLY A 169 -4.34 -3.11 -21.67
N ILE A 170 -4.24 -3.35 -20.35
CA ILE A 170 -3.21 -2.74 -19.51
C ILE A 170 -1.80 -3.14 -19.93
N ASP A 171 -1.57 -4.38 -20.35
CA ASP A 171 -0.23 -4.89 -20.70
C ASP A 171 0.46 -4.07 -21.80
N ILE A 172 -0.31 -3.67 -22.83
CA ILE A 172 0.21 -2.88 -23.94
C ILE A 172 0.52 -1.45 -23.49
N ILE A 173 -0.39 -0.83 -22.73
CA ILE A 173 -0.15 0.52 -22.20
C ILE A 173 1.05 0.52 -21.25
N GLN A 174 1.17 -0.51 -20.40
CA GLN A 174 2.29 -0.67 -19.48
C GLN A 174 3.62 -0.81 -20.24
N ARG A 175 3.66 -1.58 -21.34
CA ARG A 175 4.85 -1.66 -22.23
C ARG A 175 5.25 -0.32 -22.82
N ILE A 176 4.29 0.57 -23.07
CA ILE A 176 4.56 1.92 -23.59
C ILE A 176 5.15 2.81 -22.48
N VAL A 177 4.55 2.83 -21.29
CA VAL A 177 4.92 3.79 -20.23
C VAL A 177 6.11 3.36 -19.37
N ILE A 178 6.44 2.06 -19.32
CA ILE A 178 7.65 1.53 -18.65
C ILE A 178 8.86 1.48 -19.60
N ASN A 179 8.66 1.72 -20.90
CA ASN A 179 9.71 1.58 -21.90
C ASN A 179 10.93 2.45 -21.58
N LYS A 180 12.14 1.91 -21.75
CA LYS A 180 13.40 2.64 -21.52
C LYS A 180 13.56 3.88 -22.41
N LYS A 181 12.90 3.91 -23.57
CA LYS A 181 12.90 5.05 -24.50
C LYS A 181 11.88 6.13 -24.12
N PHE A 182 10.99 5.87 -23.16
CA PHE A 182 10.01 6.84 -22.69
C PHE A 182 10.70 7.86 -21.78
N LEU A 183 10.86 9.08 -22.30
CA LEU A 183 11.45 10.22 -21.60
C LEU A 183 10.34 11.15 -21.16
N ILE A 184 10.08 11.23 -19.85
CA ILE A 184 9.10 12.16 -19.28
C ILE A 184 9.62 13.59 -19.47
N LYS A 185 8.92 14.38 -20.28
CA LYS A 185 9.20 15.81 -20.48
C LYS A 185 8.43 16.69 -19.51
N ASP A 186 7.21 16.26 -19.17
CA ASP A 186 6.30 16.91 -18.24
C ASP A 186 5.53 15.83 -17.47
N GLU A 187 5.73 15.81 -16.16
CA GLU A 187 5.10 14.85 -15.26
C GLU A 187 3.60 15.12 -15.13
N ASN A 188 3.16 16.39 -15.21
CA ASN A 188 1.73 16.72 -15.15
C ASN A 188 0.96 16.14 -16.34
N SER A 189 1.48 16.31 -17.56
CA SER A 189 0.88 15.72 -18.76
C SER A 189 0.83 14.20 -18.71
N PHE A 190 1.90 13.57 -18.22
CA PHE A 190 1.93 12.12 -18.03
C PHE A 190 0.91 11.65 -16.98
N ALA A 191 0.88 12.30 -15.82
CA ALA A 191 -0.06 12.00 -14.75
C ALA A 191 -1.52 12.18 -15.21
N ASN A 192 -1.83 13.27 -15.91
CA ASN A 192 -3.15 13.49 -16.49
C ASN A 192 -3.55 12.40 -17.48
N PHE A 193 -2.62 11.94 -18.33
CA PHE A 193 -2.90 10.83 -19.24
C PHE A 193 -3.28 9.56 -18.47
N ILE A 194 -2.49 9.16 -17.47
CA ILE A 194 -2.74 7.98 -16.63
C ILE A 194 -4.05 8.11 -15.86
N ILE A 195 -4.28 9.22 -15.16
CA ILE A 195 -5.53 9.51 -14.44
C ILE A 195 -6.73 9.39 -15.38
N SER A 196 -6.61 9.91 -16.59
CA SER A 196 -7.69 9.86 -17.57
C SER A 196 -7.98 8.44 -18.11
N LEU A 197 -6.99 7.55 -18.09
CA LEU A 197 -7.17 6.13 -18.38
C LEU A 197 -7.89 5.43 -17.21
N THR A 198 -7.47 5.70 -15.97
CA THR A 198 -8.10 5.14 -14.76
C THR A 198 -9.56 5.54 -14.65
N GLN A 199 -9.91 6.79 -14.99
CA GLN A 199 -11.30 7.25 -15.08
C GLN A 199 -12.13 6.49 -16.13
N LYS A 200 -11.49 6.02 -17.21
CA LYS A 200 -12.17 5.26 -18.27
C LYS A 200 -12.35 3.79 -17.89
N SER A 201 -11.37 3.20 -17.19
CA SER A 201 -11.44 1.84 -16.66
C SER A 201 -10.50 1.67 -15.48
N LYS A 202 -11.03 1.11 -14.39
CA LYS A 202 -10.27 0.82 -13.16
C LYS A 202 -9.10 -0.15 -13.39
N ASN A 203 -9.13 -0.95 -14.46
CA ASN A 203 -8.04 -1.86 -14.81
C ASN A 203 -6.71 -1.14 -15.06
N PHE A 204 -6.72 0.18 -15.28
CA PHE A 204 -5.51 0.98 -15.46
C PHE A 204 -4.91 1.55 -14.15
N SER A 205 -5.58 1.36 -13.01
CA SER A 205 -5.11 1.84 -11.69
C SER A 205 -3.67 1.47 -11.34
N PRO A 206 -3.15 0.27 -11.68
CA PRO A 206 -1.75 -0.07 -11.41
C PRO A 206 -0.73 0.86 -12.08
N LEU A 207 -1.12 1.56 -13.17
CA LEU A 207 -0.23 2.50 -13.85
C LEU A 207 0.04 3.78 -13.05
N ILE A 208 -0.78 4.08 -12.02
CA ILE A 208 -0.58 5.22 -11.11
C ILE A 208 0.78 5.12 -10.41
N GLU A 209 1.26 3.91 -10.12
CA GLU A 209 2.58 3.65 -9.53
C GLU A 209 3.74 4.20 -10.35
N HIS A 210 3.53 4.49 -11.63
CA HIS A 210 4.58 5.02 -12.50
C HIS A 210 4.68 6.54 -12.51
N ILE A 211 3.80 7.26 -11.80
CA ILE A 211 3.80 8.72 -11.70
C ILE A 211 4.72 9.15 -10.56
N ASN A 212 5.58 10.13 -10.82
CA ASN A 212 6.42 10.75 -9.79
C ASN A 212 5.74 12.01 -9.24
N PHE A 213 4.86 11.83 -8.25
CA PHE A 213 4.07 12.93 -7.68
C PHE A 213 4.90 14.08 -7.09
N GLU A 214 6.16 13.86 -6.73
CA GLU A 214 7.07 14.93 -6.28
C GLU A 214 7.38 15.99 -7.36
N TYR A 215 7.13 15.67 -8.63
CA TYR A 215 7.27 16.59 -9.77
C TYR A 215 5.92 17.06 -10.32
N CYS A 216 4.81 16.62 -9.73
CA CYS A 216 3.47 17.05 -10.11
C CYS A 216 3.05 18.34 -9.39
N SER A 217 2.13 19.06 -10.02
CA SER A 217 1.45 20.21 -9.41
C SER A 217 0.34 19.77 -8.44
N ASP A 218 0.00 20.65 -7.49
CA ASP A 218 -1.10 20.43 -6.52
C ASP A 218 -2.44 20.07 -7.19
N HIS A 219 -2.67 20.53 -8.42
CA HIS A 219 -3.86 20.22 -9.18
C HIS A 219 -3.96 18.73 -9.54
N ILE A 220 -2.84 18.08 -9.90
CA ILE A 220 -2.80 16.64 -10.17
C ILE A 220 -3.16 15.86 -8.91
N ILE A 221 -2.59 16.28 -7.79
CA ILE A 221 -2.82 15.66 -6.48
C ILE A 221 -4.30 15.75 -6.09
N LYS A 222 -4.95 16.90 -6.31
CA LYS A 222 -6.40 17.06 -6.10
C LYS A 222 -7.23 16.15 -6.99
N ASN A 223 -6.89 16.04 -8.28
CA ASN A 223 -7.59 15.14 -9.20
C ASN A 223 -7.48 13.67 -8.79
N LEU A 224 -6.40 13.26 -8.10
CA LEU A 224 -6.28 11.91 -7.55
C LEU A 224 -7.28 11.60 -6.44
N TYR A 225 -7.67 12.59 -5.63
CA TYR A 225 -8.74 12.40 -4.63
C TYR A 225 -10.07 12.09 -5.29
N GLU A 226 -10.38 12.80 -6.37
CA GLU A 226 -11.67 12.62 -7.07
C GLU A 226 -11.81 11.23 -7.68
N ILE A 227 -10.70 10.57 -8.02
CA ILE A 227 -10.70 9.22 -8.60
C ILE A 227 -10.41 8.13 -7.57
N CYS A 228 -10.05 8.47 -6.34
CA CYS A 228 -9.70 7.50 -5.30
C CYS A 228 -10.94 6.71 -4.84
N ASP A 229 -10.86 5.39 -4.87
CA ASP A 229 -11.95 4.49 -4.45
C ASP A 229 -11.44 3.16 -3.87
N GLY A 230 -12.40 2.29 -3.53
CA GLY A 230 -12.28 0.85 -3.19
C GLY A 230 -11.02 0.15 -3.70
N ASP A 231 -10.85 0.26 -5.01
CA ASP A 231 -10.06 -0.68 -5.80
C ASP A 231 -8.68 -0.11 -6.14
N ASN A 232 -8.56 1.22 -6.23
CA ASN A 232 -7.33 1.89 -6.69
C ASN A 232 -6.55 2.61 -5.58
N CYS A 233 -7.13 2.72 -4.38
CA CYS A 233 -6.55 3.36 -3.21
C CYS A 233 -5.14 2.81 -2.89
N VAL A 234 -4.95 1.49 -2.96
CA VAL A 234 -3.65 0.84 -2.68
C VAL A 234 -2.55 1.35 -3.61
N ASN A 235 -2.83 1.48 -4.90
CA ASN A 235 -1.85 1.97 -5.88
C ASN A 235 -1.54 3.46 -5.66
N ILE A 236 -2.55 4.26 -5.31
CA ILE A 236 -2.40 5.70 -5.00
C ILE A 236 -1.54 5.89 -3.74
N ILE A 237 -1.85 5.17 -2.65
CA ILE A 237 -1.07 5.23 -1.40
C ILE A 237 0.38 4.84 -1.67
N LYS A 238 0.60 3.71 -2.36
CA LYS A 238 1.94 3.22 -2.66
C LYS A 238 2.75 4.25 -3.45
N SER A 239 2.18 4.79 -4.52
CA SER A 239 2.84 5.78 -5.36
C SER A 239 3.16 7.09 -4.60
N LEU A 240 2.21 7.62 -3.82
CA LEU A 240 2.42 8.79 -2.98
C LEU A 240 3.52 8.54 -1.93
N GLY A 241 3.49 7.37 -1.28
CA GLY A 241 4.50 6.96 -0.31
C GLY A 241 5.90 6.86 -0.91
N GLU A 242 6.03 6.32 -2.12
CA GLU A 242 7.32 6.28 -2.84
C GLU A 242 7.81 7.68 -3.23
N SER A 243 6.93 8.55 -3.73
CA SER A 243 7.25 9.95 -4.05
C SER A 243 7.73 10.75 -2.84
N LEU A 244 7.12 10.50 -1.69
CA LEU A 244 7.50 11.08 -0.41
C LEU A 244 8.92 10.69 0.02
N LEU A 245 9.25 9.40 -0.09
CA LEU A 245 10.60 8.91 0.20
C LEU A 245 11.62 9.56 -0.73
N ARG A 246 11.31 9.66 -2.03
CA ARG A 246 12.19 10.32 -3.01
C ARG A 246 12.46 11.78 -2.66
N SER A 247 11.41 12.55 -2.33
CA SER A 247 11.50 13.95 -1.92
C SER A 247 12.35 14.14 -0.66
N ARG A 248 12.12 13.31 0.35
CA ARG A 248 12.78 13.41 1.67
C ARG A 248 14.29 13.14 1.62
N TYR A 249 14.70 12.11 0.89
CA TYR A 249 16.11 11.70 0.84
C TYR A 249 16.90 12.40 -0.27
N HIS A 250 16.30 13.39 -0.95
CA HIS A 250 16.83 13.98 -2.19
C HIS A 250 17.23 12.91 -3.23
N ILE A 251 16.58 11.74 -3.18
CA ILE A 251 16.78 10.66 -4.13
C ILE A 251 16.02 11.08 -5.37
N ARG A 252 16.74 11.63 -6.34
CA ARG A 252 16.22 11.84 -7.68
C ARG A 252 16.14 10.47 -8.35
N ASP A 253 14.93 9.98 -8.63
CA ASP A 253 14.76 8.78 -9.45
C ASP A 253 15.11 9.13 -10.89
N PHE A 254 16.35 8.80 -11.24
CA PHE A 254 16.88 8.98 -12.57
C PHE A 254 16.86 7.66 -13.38
N SER A 255 16.12 6.63 -12.95
CA SER A 255 16.05 5.38 -13.72
C SER A 255 15.50 5.57 -15.15
N ARG A 256 14.69 6.62 -15.36
CA ARG A 256 14.20 7.11 -16.67
C ARG A 256 15.02 8.30 -17.23
N TYR A 257 16.11 8.66 -16.57
CA TYR A 257 17.05 9.75 -16.87
C TYR A 257 18.52 9.31 -16.62
N HIS A 258 18.98 8.23 -17.25
CA HIS A 258 20.39 7.71 -17.26
C HIS A 258 21.26 7.89 -15.98
N LEU A 259 21.61 6.79 -15.28
CA LEU A 259 22.76 6.72 -14.35
C LEU A 259 23.54 5.38 -14.34
N PRO A 260 24.82 5.38 -13.89
CA PRO A 260 25.77 4.27 -13.97
C PRO A 260 25.52 3.13 -12.99
N THR A 261 26.09 1.97 -13.33
CA THR A 261 25.81 0.60 -12.83
C THR A 261 25.93 0.41 -11.31
N GLU A 262 26.71 1.22 -10.61
CA GLU A 262 27.00 1.10 -9.17
C GLU A 262 25.80 1.46 -8.28
N TYR A 263 24.86 2.27 -8.78
CA TYR A 263 23.62 2.63 -8.07
C TYR A 263 22.46 1.64 -8.31
N LEU A 264 22.55 0.85 -9.39
CA LEU A 264 21.55 -0.14 -9.76
C LEU A 264 21.54 -1.30 -8.75
N GLU A 265 22.69 -1.69 -8.20
CA GLU A 265 22.81 -2.77 -7.22
C GLU A 265 22.08 -2.46 -5.91
N LYS A 266 22.24 -1.24 -5.37
CA LYS A 266 21.50 -0.79 -4.16
C LYS A 266 19.98 -0.74 -4.36
N MET A 267 19.54 -0.34 -5.56
CA MET A 267 18.12 -0.28 -5.92
C MET A 267 17.51 -1.69 -6.13
N THR A 268 18.35 -2.65 -6.53
CA THR A 268 17.95 -4.05 -6.73
C THR A 268 17.77 -4.77 -5.39
N ASP A 269 18.56 -4.44 -4.37
CA ASP A 269 18.40 -4.96 -3.00
C ASP A 269 17.16 -4.40 -2.29
N LEU A 270 16.83 -3.12 -2.52
CA LEU A 270 15.59 -2.49 -2.04
C LEU A 270 14.34 -3.08 -2.72
N LYS A 271 14.39 -3.26 -4.05
CA LYS A 271 13.32 -3.94 -4.80
C LYS A 271 13.18 -5.40 -4.39
N LYS A 272 14.28 -6.13 -4.12
CA LYS A 272 14.25 -7.50 -3.58
C LYS A 272 13.64 -7.57 -2.19
N SER A 273 13.91 -6.59 -1.34
CA SER A 273 13.31 -6.52 0.00
C SER A 273 11.80 -6.28 -0.10
N TYR A 274 11.36 -5.37 -0.97
CA TYR A 274 9.94 -5.08 -1.21
C TYR A 274 9.21 -6.21 -1.94
N SER A 275 9.84 -6.88 -2.91
CA SER A 275 9.22 -7.99 -3.65
C SER A 275 9.07 -9.23 -2.77
N LYS A 276 10.04 -9.53 -1.89
CA LYS A 276 9.88 -10.56 -0.84
C LYS A 276 8.78 -10.25 0.17
N LEU A 277 8.44 -8.97 0.36
CA LEU A 277 7.37 -8.46 1.23
C LEU A 277 5.97 -8.56 0.59
N ILE A 278 5.91 -8.61 -0.74
CA ILE A 278 4.68 -8.72 -1.54
C ILE A 278 4.42 -10.18 -1.96
N GLU A 279 5.47 -10.94 -2.29
CA GLU A 279 5.41 -12.35 -2.72
C GLU A 279 4.99 -13.31 -1.60
N SER A 280 5.03 -12.90 -0.32
CA SER A 280 4.62 -13.79 0.76
C SER A 280 3.11 -14.05 0.81
N GLN A 281 2.25 -13.21 0.20
CA GLN A 281 0.76 -13.26 0.19
C GLN A 281 0.02 -13.53 1.52
N GLU A 282 0.70 -13.98 2.56
CA GLU A 282 0.26 -14.02 3.94
C GLU A 282 0.58 -12.67 4.56
N LYS A 283 -0.50 -12.00 5.00
CA LYS A 283 -0.52 -10.94 6.00
C LYS A 283 0.68 -10.00 5.93
N PHE A 284 0.50 -8.91 5.18
CA PHE A 284 1.20 -7.63 5.33
C PHE A 284 1.88 -7.55 6.71
N ASN A 285 3.18 -7.84 6.81
CA ASN A 285 3.88 -7.86 8.09
C ASN A 285 4.28 -6.41 8.43
N ILE A 286 3.28 -5.72 8.97
CA ILE A 286 3.18 -4.32 9.42
C ILE A 286 4.47 -3.80 10.07
N LYS A 287 5.25 -4.63 10.78
CA LYS A 287 6.43 -4.20 11.55
C LYS A 287 7.60 -3.57 10.77
N LYS A 288 7.85 -3.95 9.50
CA LYS A 288 9.05 -3.47 8.75
C LYS A 288 8.77 -2.33 7.76
N GLY A 289 7.55 -2.25 7.22
CA GLY A 289 7.15 -1.15 6.33
C GLY A 289 6.84 0.16 7.05
N LEU A 290 6.74 0.14 8.38
CA LEU A 290 6.30 1.30 9.17
C LEU A 290 7.40 2.26 9.60
N LYS A 291 8.67 1.83 9.61
CA LYS A 291 9.84 2.69 9.86
C LYS A 291 10.05 3.76 8.78
N SER A 292 9.45 3.63 7.59
CA SER A 292 9.59 4.61 6.50
C SER A 292 8.59 5.76 6.54
N PHE A 293 7.58 5.73 7.43
CA PHE A 293 6.58 6.81 7.57
C PHE A 293 6.93 7.83 8.66
N GLU A 294 8.03 7.63 9.39
CA GLU A 294 8.43 8.40 10.57
C GLU A 294 8.64 9.90 10.30
N ASN A 295 8.54 10.36 9.06
CA ASN A 295 8.77 11.75 8.75
C ASN A 295 8.13 12.26 7.45
N LEU A 296 6.81 12.21 7.38
CA LEU A 296 6.02 12.84 6.33
C LEU A 296 5.99 14.38 6.50
N PRO A 297 6.12 15.17 5.42
CA PRO A 297 5.79 16.59 5.42
C PRO A 297 4.31 16.83 5.73
N GLU A 298 4.00 17.85 6.52
CA GLU A 298 2.67 18.15 7.09
C GLU A 298 1.53 18.21 6.04
N GLY A 299 1.80 18.75 4.86
CA GLY A 299 0.82 18.82 3.76
C GLY A 299 0.45 17.45 3.17
N LEU A 300 1.36 16.47 3.24
CA LEU A 300 1.12 15.10 2.77
C LEU A 300 0.45 14.23 3.84
N THR A 301 0.69 14.52 5.11
CA THR A 301 -0.06 13.91 6.23
C THR A 301 -1.56 14.25 6.13
N GLN A 302 -1.92 15.51 5.85
CA GLN A 302 -3.33 15.92 5.65
C GLN A 302 -4.02 15.19 4.50
N LEU A 303 -3.25 14.84 3.46
CA LEU A 303 -3.70 14.20 2.25
C LEU A 303 -3.89 12.68 2.46
N MET A 304 -2.97 12.00 3.15
CA MET A 304 -3.05 10.54 3.37
C MET A 304 -4.10 10.10 4.40
N ILE A 305 -4.51 10.98 5.30
CA ILE A 305 -5.39 10.64 6.44
C ILE A 305 -6.76 10.06 6.06
N PRO A 306 -7.54 10.65 5.13
CA PRO A 306 -8.83 10.08 4.73
C PRO A 306 -8.69 8.71 4.06
N ILE A 307 -7.62 8.54 3.28
CA ILE A 307 -7.32 7.37 2.47
C ILE A 307 -6.84 6.19 3.35
N ILE A 308 -6.08 6.48 4.41
CA ILE A 308 -5.64 5.48 5.40
C ILE A 308 -6.80 5.10 6.35
N ASN A 309 -7.70 6.03 6.67
CA ASN A 309 -8.84 5.79 7.55
C ASN A 309 -9.89 4.85 6.94
N GLU A 310 -10.03 4.83 5.61
CA GLU A 310 -11.03 3.98 4.94
C GLU A 310 -10.63 2.49 4.86
N TYR A 311 -9.33 2.17 4.99
CA TYR A 311 -8.79 0.80 4.81
C TYR A 311 -8.15 0.17 6.07
N TYR A 312 -8.48 0.69 7.25
CA TYR A 312 -8.32 -0.02 8.53
C TYR A 312 -6.92 -0.54 8.92
N ILE A 313 -5.83 0.04 8.39
CA ILE A 313 -4.48 -0.30 8.88
C ILE A 313 -3.68 1.01 9.06
N ASN A 314 -3.45 1.39 10.34
CA ASN A 314 -2.43 2.33 10.85
C ASN A 314 -2.81 3.76 11.28
N GLY A 315 -4.09 4.18 11.30
CA GLY A 315 -4.45 5.45 11.96
C GLY A 315 -3.99 5.51 13.44
N TYR A 316 -4.17 4.40 14.15
CA TYR A 316 -3.72 4.24 15.54
C TYR A 316 -2.19 4.27 15.70
N LEU A 317 -1.46 3.51 14.88
CA LEU A 317 0.00 3.47 15.00
C LEU A 317 0.66 4.80 14.58
N MET A 318 0.12 5.49 13.57
CA MET A 318 0.57 6.84 13.21
C MET A 318 0.35 7.82 14.37
N LEU A 319 -0.76 7.68 15.10
CA LEU A 319 -1.03 8.45 16.30
C LEU A 319 0.01 8.13 17.40
N MET A 320 0.32 6.85 17.63
CA MET A 320 1.35 6.43 18.59
C MET A 320 2.73 7.01 18.23
N ASN A 321 3.15 6.93 16.97
CA ASN A 321 4.43 7.48 16.53
C ASN A 321 4.47 9.02 16.65
N ALA A 322 3.38 9.71 16.28
CA ALA A 322 3.30 11.15 16.45
C ALA A 322 3.37 11.57 17.94
N CYS A 323 2.79 10.77 18.84
CA CYS A 323 2.90 10.95 20.29
C CYS A 323 4.33 10.75 20.79
N TYR A 324 5.03 9.72 20.31
CA TYR A 324 6.41 9.44 20.69
C TYR A 324 7.36 10.53 20.19
N ASP A 325 7.21 10.95 18.94
CA ASP A 325 8.11 11.92 18.29
C ASP A 325 7.90 13.36 18.75
N GLY A 326 6.77 13.68 19.41
CA GLY A 326 6.47 15.04 19.84
C GLY A 326 5.83 15.92 18.75
N ARG A 327 5.14 15.33 17.77
CA ARG A 327 4.48 16.06 16.68
C ARG A 327 3.04 16.43 17.06
N LEU A 328 2.86 17.45 17.91
CA LEU A 328 1.55 17.85 18.43
C LEU A 328 0.51 18.14 17.34
N ASP A 329 0.87 18.83 16.26
CA ASP A 329 -0.08 19.16 15.19
C ASP A 329 -0.54 17.93 14.41
N HIS A 330 0.34 16.91 14.29
CA HIS A 330 -0.04 15.62 13.71
C HIS A 330 -0.97 14.84 14.64
N VAL A 331 -0.71 14.87 15.95
CA VAL A 331 -1.61 14.26 16.94
C VAL A 331 -3.00 14.89 16.87
N LYS A 332 -3.10 16.22 16.83
CA LYS A 332 -4.39 16.93 16.70
C LYS A 332 -5.13 16.51 15.44
N LEU A 333 -4.45 16.53 14.31
CA LEU A 333 -5.02 16.17 13.02
C LEU A 333 -5.53 14.72 13.00
N LEU A 334 -4.77 13.78 13.57
CA LEU A 334 -5.15 12.36 13.66
C LEU A 334 -6.31 12.13 14.65
N VAL A 335 -6.39 12.91 15.73
CA VAL A 335 -7.53 12.87 16.64
C VAL A 335 -8.79 13.42 15.97
N GLU A 336 -8.67 14.57 15.29
CA GLU A 336 -9.78 15.22 14.56
C GLU A 336 -10.33 14.38 13.42
N SER A 337 -9.46 13.61 12.74
CA SER A 337 -9.85 12.73 11.63
C SER A 337 -10.56 11.45 12.04
N GLY A 338 -10.70 11.20 13.34
CA GLY A 338 -11.40 10.03 13.87
C GLY A 338 -10.53 8.80 14.07
N CYS A 339 -9.21 8.85 13.83
CA CYS A 339 -8.28 7.75 14.16
C CYS A 339 -8.29 7.39 15.66
N TYR A 340 -8.81 8.30 16.48
CA TYR A 340 -8.99 8.16 17.92
C TYR A 340 -10.34 7.53 18.32
N LYS A 341 -11.37 7.57 17.46
CA LYS A 341 -12.75 7.13 17.81
C LYS A 341 -12.90 5.62 17.93
N ASP A 342 -12.07 4.84 17.24
CA ASP A 342 -12.03 3.38 17.38
C ASP A 342 -11.32 2.91 18.68
N VAL A 343 -10.90 3.84 19.55
CA VAL A 343 -10.11 3.58 20.78
C VAL A 343 -10.89 3.89 22.06
N VAL A 344 -12.20 4.19 21.98
CA VAL A 344 -13.10 3.90 23.13
C VAL A 344 -13.38 2.39 23.17
N ILE A 345 -12.33 1.59 23.03
CA ILE A 345 -12.26 0.21 23.44
C ILE A 345 -12.33 0.30 24.96
N LYS A 346 -13.53 0.08 25.51
CA LYS A 346 -13.64 -0.33 26.91
C LYS A 346 -12.64 -1.47 27.08
N SER A 347 -11.81 -1.38 28.11
CA SER A 347 -10.69 -2.28 28.40
C SER A 347 -10.99 -3.77 28.17
N GLU A 348 -12.25 -4.17 28.32
CA GLU A 348 -12.81 -5.50 28.06
C GLU A 348 -12.61 -6.04 26.62
N THR A 349 -12.49 -5.18 25.60
CA THR A 349 -12.36 -5.61 24.19
C THR A 349 -10.92 -5.87 23.73
N LEU A 350 -9.91 -5.47 24.52
CA LEU A 350 -8.50 -5.82 24.28
C LEU A 350 -8.17 -7.25 24.70
N ASP A 351 -8.88 -7.80 25.67
CA ASP A 351 -8.66 -9.17 26.13
C ASP A 351 -9.09 -10.19 25.06
N GLU A 352 -10.19 -9.93 24.32
CA GLU A 352 -10.69 -10.84 23.28
C GLU A 352 -9.81 -10.89 22.01
N PHE A 353 -9.10 -9.80 21.68
CA PHE A 353 -8.20 -9.77 20.51
C PHE A 353 -6.79 -10.28 20.83
N ASN A 354 -6.35 -10.17 22.10
CA ASN A 354 -5.01 -10.59 22.53
C ASN A 354 -4.97 -12.07 22.97
N ASN A 355 -6.09 -12.64 23.41
CA ASN A 355 -6.19 -14.07 23.71
C ASN A 355 -5.98 -14.98 22.48
N SER A 356 -6.00 -14.45 21.25
CA SER A 356 -5.68 -15.26 20.05
C SER A 356 -4.19 -15.32 19.72
N TYR A 357 -3.33 -14.57 20.43
CA TYR A 357 -1.89 -14.48 20.16
C TYR A 357 -1.01 -14.98 21.32
N ASP A 358 -1.55 -15.16 22.52
CA ASP A 358 -0.82 -15.69 23.68
C ASP A 358 -0.93 -17.23 23.85
N GLU A 359 -1.70 -17.96 23.03
CA GLU A 359 -1.78 -19.43 23.08
C GLU A 359 -0.55 -20.19 22.49
N GLN A 360 0.55 -19.51 22.17
CA GLN A 360 1.72 -20.17 21.54
C GLN A 360 3.09 -19.94 22.18
N ASN A 361 3.18 -19.34 23.37
CA ASN A 361 4.43 -19.27 24.12
C ASN A 361 4.28 -19.70 25.59
N ASP A 362 3.60 -20.82 25.79
CA ASP A 362 3.83 -21.66 26.98
C ASP A 362 5.24 -22.26 26.86
N TYR A 363 6.21 -21.60 27.50
CA TYR A 363 7.36 -22.32 28.05
C TYR A 363 7.15 -22.42 29.55
N ASP A 364 6.52 -23.53 29.93
CA ASP A 364 6.72 -24.18 31.21
C ASP A 364 8.23 -24.32 31.47
N SER A 365 8.71 -23.76 32.57
CA SER A 365 9.86 -24.31 33.28
C SER A 365 9.74 -24.02 34.77
N ASP A 366 8.91 -24.83 35.42
CA ASP A 366 9.21 -25.37 36.74
C ASP A 366 10.58 -26.05 36.66
N ASP A 367 11.62 -25.44 37.23
CA ASP A 367 12.75 -26.17 37.82
C ASP A 367 13.57 -25.22 38.70
N GLY A 368 13.55 -25.49 40.01
CA GLY A 368 14.41 -24.81 40.95
C GLY A 368 15.87 -25.23 40.76
N ASN A 369 16.77 -24.26 40.63
CA ASN A 369 18.10 -24.28 41.24
C ASN A 369 18.77 -22.90 41.17
N GLU A 370 19.42 -22.56 42.29
CA GLU A 370 20.42 -21.51 42.42
C GLU A 370 21.47 -21.58 41.30
N TYR A 371 21.82 -20.44 40.71
CA TYR A 371 23.14 -19.80 40.82
C TYR A 371 23.27 -18.70 39.76
N ASN A 372 23.61 -17.51 40.25
CA ASN A 372 24.27 -16.37 39.61
C ASN A 372 24.74 -16.55 38.16
N ASP A 373 24.27 -15.67 37.28
CA ASP A 373 25.16 -14.98 36.35
C ASP A 373 24.68 -13.54 36.13
N SER A 374 25.54 -12.63 36.55
CA SER A 374 25.71 -11.29 35.99
C SER A 374 25.86 -11.36 34.47
N ASP A 375 25.36 -10.34 33.77
CA ASP A 375 25.39 -10.15 32.30
C ASP A 375 24.22 -10.73 31.49
N GLU A 376 22.99 -10.31 31.81
CA GLU A 376 21.98 -10.06 30.77
C GLU A 376 21.65 -8.57 30.74
N SER A 377 22.56 -7.82 30.11
CA SER A 377 22.19 -6.67 29.29
C SER A 377 21.37 -7.19 28.10
N ASP A 378 20.20 -7.75 28.39
CA ASP A 378 19.22 -8.03 27.36
C ASP A 378 18.74 -6.69 26.84
N GLY A 379 19.18 -6.40 25.61
CA GLY A 379 18.55 -5.45 24.72
C GLY A 379 17.11 -5.89 24.47
N TYR A 380 16.25 -5.73 25.47
CA TYR A 380 14.83 -5.55 25.26
C TYR A 380 14.71 -4.35 24.33
N ASP A 381 14.46 -4.65 23.05
CA ASP A 381 14.13 -3.64 22.04
C ASP A 381 13.00 -2.78 22.62
N GLU A 382 13.36 -1.60 23.15
CA GLU A 382 12.48 -0.62 23.80
C GLU A 382 11.31 -0.23 22.88
N TYR A 383 11.47 -0.47 21.57
CA TYR A 383 10.45 -0.24 20.55
C TYR A 383 9.42 -1.37 20.36
N SER A 384 9.68 -2.59 20.86
CA SER A 384 8.80 -3.75 20.60
C SER A 384 7.50 -3.71 21.43
N GLU A 385 7.54 -3.10 22.62
CA GLU A 385 6.40 -3.00 23.55
C GLU A 385 5.33 -1.99 23.08
N PHE A 386 5.69 -1.01 22.25
CA PHE A 386 4.75 0.02 21.77
C PHE A 386 3.78 -0.47 20.69
N THR A 387 4.03 -1.65 20.09
CA THR A 387 3.31 -2.04 18.87
C THR A 387 1.93 -2.63 19.11
N TYR A 388 1.62 -3.18 20.30
CA TYR A 388 0.29 -3.73 20.61
C TYR A 388 -0.05 -3.58 22.11
N GLY A 389 -1.18 -2.93 22.44
CA GLY A 389 -1.70 -2.81 23.82
C GLY A 389 -1.32 -1.53 24.60
N CYS A 390 -0.56 -0.60 24.01
CA CYS A 390 -0.26 0.71 24.61
C CYS A 390 -1.29 1.78 24.22
N THR A 391 -1.53 2.81 25.05
CA THR A 391 -2.39 3.98 24.74
C THR A 391 -1.57 5.18 24.25
N PRO A 392 -2.14 6.12 23.46
CA PRO A 392 -1.43 7.33 23.01
C PRO A 392 -0.89 8.16 24.18
N LEU A 393 -1.65 8.21 25.28
CA LEU A 393 -1.24 8.91 26.49
C LEU A 393 -0.03 8.23 27.15
N TYR A 394 -0.04 6.89 27.25
CA TYR A 394 1.10 6.14 27.77
C TYR A 394 2.37 6.42 26.97
N VAL A 395 2.30 6.37 25.64
CA VAL A 395 3.46 6.64 24.77
C VAL A 395 3.96 8.07 24.88
N ALA A 396 3.08 9.07 24.88
CA ALA A 396 3.47 10.45 25.10
C ALA A 396 4.14 10.65 26.49
N SER A 397 3.69 9.91 27.51
CA SER A 397 4.28 9.94 28.85
C SER A 397 5.65 9.27 28.93
N VAL A 398 5.85 8.15 28.24
CA VAL A 398 7.18 7.51 28.08
C VAL A 398 8.15 8.47 27.38
N ALA A 399 7.71 9.11 26.30
CA ALA A 399 8.55 10.01 25.49
C ALA A 399 8.71 11.43 26.07
N GLY A 400 8.07 11.72 27.21
CA GLY A 400 8.20 13.01 27.89
C GLY A 400 7.54 14.20 27.18
N LYS A 401 6.61 13.95 26.26
CA LYS A 401 5.98 14.99 25.42
C LYS A 401 4.82 15.69 26.15
N LEU A 402 5.17 16.61 27.05
CA LEU A 402 4.21 17.27 27.96
C LEU A 402 3.05 17.98 27.23
N ASP A 403 3.33 18.63 26.11
CA ASP A 403 2.34 19.33 25.28
C ASP A 403 1.31 18.37 24.68
N ILE A 404 1.74 17.19 24.24
CA ILE A 404 0.86 16.12 23.76
C ILE A 404 0.07 15.51 24.90
N VAL A 405 0.70 15.23 26.04
CA VAL A 405 0.00 14.75 27.26
C VAL A 405 -1.12 15.72 27.66
N LYS A 406 -0.83 17.04 27.69
CA LYS A 406 -1.83 18.08 27.97
C LYS A 406 -2.98 18.05 26.98
N TYR A 407 -2.68 17.94 25.70
CA TYR A 407 -3.70 17.87 24.65
C TYR A 407 -4.59 16.62 24.81
N LEU A 408 -4.00 15.45 24.98
CA LEU A 408 -4.71 14.18 25.17
C LEU A 408 -5.63 14.19 26.40
N ILE A 409 -5.18 14.75 27.52
CA ILE A 409 -6.05 14.93 28.70
C ILE A 409 -7.17 15.94 28.41
N SER A 410 -6.90 17.02 27.67
CA SER A 410 -7.91 18.05 27.35
C SER A 410 -9.06 17.53 26.48
N ILE A 411 -8.83 16.48 25.68
CA ILE A 411 -9.86 15.82 24.87
C ILE A 411 -10.57 14.68 25.63
N GLY A 412 -10.27 14.48 26.92
CA GLY A 412 -10.97 13.54 27.79
C GLY A 412 -10.39 12.12 27.86
N VAL A 413 -9.13 11.91 27.45
CA VAL A 413 -8.45 10.62 27.65
C VAL A 413 -8.35 10.29 29.14
N ASP A 414 -8.62 9.05 29.53
CA ASP A 414 -8.43 8.59 30.90
C ASP A 414 -6.95 8.62 31.30
N LYS A 415 -6.64 9.49 32.26
CA LYS A 415 -5.31 9.71 32.83
C LYS A 415 -4.74 8.49 33.56
N ASP A 416 -5.61 7.62 34.05
CA ASP A 416 -5.24 6.39 34.78
C ASP A 416 -5.40 5.14 33.90
N SER A 417 -5.53 5.32 32.58
CA SER A 417 -5.64 4.22 31.63
C SER A 417 -4.50 3.22 31.81
N LYS A 418 -4.86 1.94 31.93
CA LYS A 418 -3.89 0.85 32.10
C LYS A 418 -3.56 0.21 30.76
N VAL A 419 -2.27 -0.03 30.52
CA VAL A 419 -1.77 -0.84 29.40
C VAL A 419 -1.47 -2.26 29.88
N LYS A 420 -0.83 -3.10 29.04
CA LYS A 420 -0.38 -4.44 29.42
C LYS A 420 0.39 -4.40 30.76
N HIS A 421 0.23 -5.44 31.57
CA HIS A 421 0.77 -5.53 32.93
C HIS A 421 0.21 -4.49 33.92
N GLY A 422 -0.85 -3.75 33.57
CA GLY A 422 -1.50 -2.81 34.48
C GLY A 422 -0.77 -1.48 34.65
N ARG A 423 0.24 -1.18 33.81
CA ARG A 423 1.05 0.03 33.90
C ARG A 423 0.23 1.26 33.51
N THR A 424 0.49 2.40 34.16
CA THR A 424 -0.22 3.67 33.95
C THR A 424 0.69 4.74 33.33
N PRO A 425 0.15 5.80 32.71
CA PRO A 425 0.95 6.90 32.16
C PRO A 425 1.88 7.54 33.19
N ILE A 426 1.46 7.67 34.45
CA ILE A 426 2.29 8.24 35.51
C ILE A 426 3.45 7.31 35.89
N MET A 427 3.26 5.99 35.87
CA MET A 427 4.35 5.03 36.04
C MET A 427 5.37 5.12 34.91
N ALA A 428 4.91 5.19 33.66
CA ALA A 428 5.77 5.36 32.50
C ALA A 428 6.63 6.64 32.59
N ALA A 429 6.00 7.77 32.92
CA ALA A 429 6.73 9.03 33.11
C ALA A 429 7.72 8.95 34.29
N SER A 430 7.37 8.24 35.36
CA SER A 430 8.25 8.02 36.51
C SER A 430 9.46 7.13 36.21
N ASP A 431 9.25 6.06 35.44
CA ASP A 431 10.30 5.15 34.95
C ASP A 431 11.31 5.89 34.06
N LYS A 432 10.83 6.77 33.18
CA LYS A 432 11.68 7.54 32.25
C LYS A 432 12.23 8.86 32.80
N GLY A 433 11.90 9.21 34.05
CA GLY A 433 12.41 10.43 34.68
C GLY A 433 11.76 11.72 34.19
N ASN A 434 10.62 11.64 33.50
CA ASN A 434 9.92 12.78 32.90
C ASN A 434 9.14 13.58 33.95
N LEU A 435 9.85 14.29 34.83
CA LEU A 435 9.31 15.00 36.00
C LEU A 435 8.15 15.95 35.67
N ASP A 436 8.25 16.71 34.57
CA ASP A 436 7.20 17.67 34.22
C ASP A 436 5.89 16.98 33.80
N VAL A 437 5.98 15.79 33.19
CA VAL A 437 4.82 14.95 32.88
C VAL A 437 4.22 14.38 34.17
N VAL A 438 5.04 13.89 35.10
CA VAL A 438 4.58 13.40 36.42
C VAL A 438 3.84 14.49 37.19
N LYS A 439 4.42 15.70 37.26
CA LYS A 439 3.80 16.87 37.91
C LYS A 439 2.44 17.19 37.31
N TYR A 440 2.37 17.21 35.97
CA TYR A 440 1.13 17.51 35.27
C TYR A 440 0.06 16.43 35.51
N LEU A 441 0.39 15.14 35.33
CA LEU A 441 -0.54 14.03 35.55
C LEU A 441 -1.10 14.03 36.98
N TYR A 442 -0.24 14.26 37.99
CA TYR A 442 -0.70 14.41 39.37
C TYR A 442 -1.62 15.62 39.55
N SER A 443 -1.29 16.79 38.95
CA SER A 443 -2.13 17.99 39.05
C SER A 443 -3.53 17.84 38.45
N VAL A 444 -3.69 16.95 37.45
CA VAL A 444 -5.00 16.61 36.87
C VAL A 444 -5.66 15.41 37.59
N GLY A 445 -5.06 14.95 38.69
CA GLY A 445 -5.62 13.96 39.61
C GLY A 445 -5.35 12.50 39.26
N ALA A 446 -4.28 12.17 38.53
CA ALA A 446 -3.86 10.79 38.33
C ALA A 446 -3.42 10.14 39.66
N ASN A 447 -3.62 8.83 39.79
CA ASN A 447 -3.33 8.12 41.03
C ASN A 447 -1.81 7.90 41.23
N ILE A 448 -1.23 8.70 42.13
CA ILE A 448 0.21 8.65 42.47
C ILE A 448 0.66 7.33 43.12
N ASN A 449 -0.30 6.57 43.68
CA ASN A 449 -0.08 5.27 44.32
C ASN A 449 -0.72 4.13 43.50
N ALA A 450 -0.93 4.33 42.20
CA ALA A 450 -1.39 3.27 41.31
C ALA A 450 -0.50 2.04 41.46
N LYS A 451 -1.10 0.85 41.31
CA LYS A 451 -0.40 -0.43 41.27
C LYS A 451 -0.60 -1.10 39.93
N ASP A 452 0.51 -1.58 39.37
CA ASP A 452 0.50 -2.48 38.22
C ASP A 452 0.17 -3.92 38.67
N ASN A 453 0.21 -4.88 37.77
CA ASN A 453 -0.19 -6.27 38.06
C ASN A 453 0.75 -6.95 39.06
N ASP A 454 2.01 -6.51 39.13
CA ASP A 454 3.01 -7.01 40.09
C ASP A 454 2.95 -6.22 41.41
N GLY A 455 2.04 -5.25 41.52
CA GLY A 455 1.88 -4.42 42.70
C GLY A 455 2.90 -3.28 42.80
N ARG A 456 3.74 -3.06 41.77
CA ARG A 456 4.72 -1.98 41.74
C ARG A 456 4.02 -0.63 41.60
N THR A 457 4.64 0.40 42.17
CA THR A 457 4.11 1.77 42.22
C THR A 457 4.98 2.75 41.43
N PRO A 458 4.50 3.96 41.07
CA PRO A 458 5.32 4.95 40.37
C PRO A 458 6.64 5.30 41.09
N ILE A 459 6.62 5.33 42.43
CA ILE A 459 7.83 5.62 43.21
C ILE A 459 8.84 4.47 43.16
N MET A 460 8.37 3.22 43.10
CA MET A 460 9.25 2.07 42.87
C MET A 460 9.91 2.12 41.49
N ALA A 461 9.15 2.46 40.44
CA ALA A 461 9.68 2.58 39.09
C ALA A 461 10.74 3.70 38.99
N ALA A 462 10.46 4.87 39.58
CA ALA A 462 11.44 5.97 39.64
C ALA A 462 12.69 5.60 40.46
N SER A 463 12.51 4.88 41.58
CA SER A 463 13.62 4.44 42.43
C SER A 463 14.54 3.45 41.74
N ASP A 464 13.97 2.47 41.04
CA ASP A 464 14.70 1.46 40.26
C ASP A 464 15.54 2.08 39.14
N LYS A 465 14.98 3.06 38.42
CA LYS A 465 15.67 3.76 37.33
C LYS A 465 16.59 4.88 37.79
N GLY A 466 16.68 5.19 39.09
CA GLY A 466 17.57 6.22 39.62
C GLY A 466 17.08 7.65 39.41
N ASN A 467 15.79 7.85 39.15
CA ASN A 467 15.22 9.16 38.85
C ASN A 467 14.95 9.97 40.13
N LEU A 468 16.01 10.41 40.81
CA LEU A 468 15.95 11.03 42.13
C LEU A 468 14.97 12.21 42.22
N ASP A 469 14.94 13.10 41.22
CA ASP A 469 14.04 14.27 41.26
C ASP A 469 12.56 13.87 41.16
N VAL A 470 12.26 12.77 40.44
CA VAL A 470 10.92 12.17 40.44
C VAL A 470 10.61 11.55 41.79
N VAL A 471 11.52 10.78 42.39
CA VAL A 471 11.32 10.19 43.74
C VAL A 471 11.04 11.27 44.78
N LYS A 472 11.82 12.35 44.81
CA LYS A 472 11.61 13.51 45.69
C LYS A 472 10.22 14.11 45.51
N TYR A 473 9.81 14.33 44.26
CA TYR A 473 8.50 14.89 43.97
C TYR A 473 7.38 13.95 44.41
N LEU A 474 7.42 12.68 44.01
CA LEU A 474 6.42 11.67 44.38
C LEU A 474 6.24 11.57 45.90
N TYR A 475 7.34 11.53 46.66
CA TYR A 475 7.28 11.55 48.12
C TYR A 475 6.63 12.84 48.66
N SER A 476 7.02 14.00 48.13
CA SER A 476 6.47 15.29 48.57
C SER A 476 4.95 15.43 48.36
N VAL A 477 4.38 14.69 47.41
CA VAL A 477 2.95 14.67 47.12
C VAL A 477 2.21 13.46 47.72
N GLY A 478 2.86 12.72 48.62
CA GLY A 478 2.21 11.67 49.42
C GLY A 478 2.28 10.25 48.84
N ALA A 479 3.23 9.96 47.95
CA ALA A 479 3.52 8.58 47.55
C ALA A 479 4.04 7.78 48.75
N ASN A 480 3.59 6.52 48.90
CA ASN A 480 4.02 5.67 49.99
C ASN A 480 5.47 5.18 49.79
N ILE A 481 6.41 5.78 50.53
CA ILE A 481 7.85 5.46 50.48
C ILE A 481 8.18 4.03 50.92
N ASN A 482 7.27 3.38 51.64
CA ASN A 482 7.37 2.00 52.12
C ASN A 482 6.30 1.10 51.47
N ALA A 483 5.81 1.47 50.28
CA ALA A 483 4.92 0.59 49.53
C ALA A 483 5.58 -0.77 49.33
N LYS A 484 4.75 -1.82 49.28
CA LYS A 484 5.17 -3.19 48.96
C LYS A 484 4.49 -3.65 47.67
N ASP A 485 5.27 -4.22 46.78
CA ASP A 485 4.78 -4.97 45.62
C ASP A 485 4.37 -6.40 46.05
N ASN A 486 4.01 -7.25 45.10
CA ASN A 486 3.51 -8.60 45.39
C ASN A 486 4.58 -9.50 46.03
N ASP A 487 5.85 -9.26 45.73
CA ASP A 487 7.01 -9.96 46.34
C ASP A 487 7.41 -9.36 47.69
N GLY A 488 6.71 -8.31 48.13
CA GLY A 488 7.03 -7.62 49.37
C GLY A 488 8.20 -6.64 49.25
N ARG A 489 8.72 -6.40 48.03
CA ARG A 489 9.82 -5.47 47.78
C ARG A 489 9.36 -4.03 47.91
N THR A 490 10.27 -3.17 48.34
CA THR A 490 10.04 -1.75 48.64
C THR A 490 10.82 -0.84 47.69
N PRO A 491 10.50 0.48 47.61
CA PRO A 491 11.26 1.41 46.77
C PRO A 491 12.76 1.43 47.07
N ILE A 492 13.16 1.26 48.33
CA ILE A 492 14.58 1.21 48.72
C ILE A 492 15.26 -0.07 48.25
N MET A 493 14.57 -1.21 48.29
CA MET A 493 15.10 -2.46 47.72
C MET A 493 15.26 -2.35 46.20
N ALA A 494 14.30 -1.74 45.51
CA ALA A 494 14.41 -1.51 44.06
C ALA A 494 15.60 -0.59 43.71
N ALA A 495 15.79 0.49 44.46
CA ALA A 495 16.96 1.37 44.29
C ALA A 495 18.29 0.65 44.60
N SER A 496 18.33 -0.19 45.64
CA SER A 496 19.51 -0.99 45.98
C SER A 496 19.88 -2.00 44.89
N ASN A 497 18.89 -2.74 44.38
CA ASN A 497 19.07 -3.73 43.32
C ASN A 497 19.66 -3.13 42.04
N SER A 498 19.31 -1.88 41.75
CA SER A 498 19.81 -1.13 40.59
C SER A 498 21.00 -0.20 40.91
N ASP A 499 21.60 -0.36 42.09
CA ASP A 499 22.76 0.40 42.60
C ASP A 499 22.60 1.94 42.50
N ARG A 500 21.40 2.43 42.81
CA ARG A 500 21.04 3.86 42.77
C ARG A 500 21.34 4.56 44.08
N LEU A 501 22.63 4.78 44.37
CA LEU A 501 23.12 5.28 45.67
C LEU A 501 22.48 6.60 46.12
N ASP A 502 22.28 7.55 45.21
CA ASP A 502 21.69 8.86 45.51
C ASP A 502 20.21 8.75 45.90
N VAL A 503 19.46 7.85 45.24
CA VAL A 503 18.10 7.49 45.62
C VAL A 503 18.08 6.80 46.98
N VAL A 504 18.93 5.81 47.24
CA VAL A 504 19.00 5.12 48.54
C VAL A 504 19.28 6.11 49.68
N LYS A 505 20.27 7.00 49.51
CA LYS A 505 20.59 8.08 50.47
C LYS A 505 19.36 8.94 50.76
N TYR A 506 18.65 9.35 49.72
CA TYR A 506 17.44 10.15 49.88
C TYR A 506 16.33 9.37 50.61
N LEU A 507 16.05 8.13 50.20
CA LEU A 507 15.03 7.27 50.80
C LEU A 507 15.26 7.08 52.31
N ILE A 508 16.50 6.82 52.73
CA ILE A 508 16.85 6.74 54.17
C ILE A 508 16.62 8.08 54.85
N SER A 509 17.04 9.20 54.24
CA SER A 509 16.88 10.54 54.82
C SER A 509 15.41 10.92 55.07
N VAL A 510 14.47 10.32 54.33
CA VAL A 510 13.02 10.52 54.50
C VAL A 510 12.32 9.38 55.25
N GLY A 511 13.07 8.46 55.85
CA GLY A 511 12.53 7.43 56.73
C GLY A 511 12.03 6.16 56.05
N ALA A 512 12.54 5.80 54.86
CA ALA A 512 12.31 4.49 54.29
C ALA A 512 12.89 3.40 55.20
N ASN A 513 12.16 2.30 55.39
CA ASN A 513 12.58 1.20 56.24
C ASN A 513 13.60 0.31 55.49
N LYS A 514 14.89 0.57 55.66
CA LYS A 514 15.97 -0.24 55.08
C LYS A 514 15.99 -1.70 55.58
N ASP A 515 15.44 -1.95 56.78
CA ASP A 515 15.37 -3.26 57.42
C ASP A 515 14.07 -4.01 57.07
N ALA A 516 13.19 -3.42 56.24
CA ALA A 516 12.04 -4.13 55.72
C ALA A 516 12.51 -5.40 55.01
N LYS A 517 11.72 -6.46 55.14
CA LYS A 517 11.97 -7.73 54.45
C LYS A 517 10.90 -7.98 53.40
N ASP A 518 11.36 -8.48 52.26
CA ASP A 518 10.50 -9.05 51.22
C ASP A 518 10.00 -10.45 51.63
N ASN A 519 9.28 -11.12 50.73
CA ASN A 519 8.70 -12.44 51.01
C ASN A 519 9.77 -13.54 51.15
N GLU A 520 10.98 -13.34 50.61
CA GLU A 520 12.13 -14.25 50.77
C GLU A 520 12.95 -13.94 52.03
N GLY A 521 12.60 -12.88 52.77
CA GLY A 521 13.32 -12.46 53.96
C GLY A 521 14.54 -11.57 53.69
N LYS A 522 14.74 -11.14 52.44
CA LYS A 522 15.82 -10.25 52.00
C LYS A 522 15.45 -8.79 52.25
N ASN A 523 16.42 -7.97 52.63
CA ASN A 523 16.29 -6.53 52.87
C ASN A 523 17.02 -5.70 51.80
N ALA A 524 17.07 -4.37 51.95
CA ALA A 524 17.72 -3.49 50.98
C ALA A 524 19.25 -3.68 50.88
N LEU A 525 19.91 -4.19 51.92
CA LEU A 525 21.34 -4.51 51.88
C LEU A 525 21.59 -5.80 51.10
N ASP A 526 20.70 -6.80 51.22
CA ASP A 526 20.82 -8.07 50.49
C ASP A 526 20.71 -7.91 48.95
N TYR A 527 20.06 -6.84 48.49
CA TYR A 527 19.98 -6.47 47.06
C TYR A 527 21.05 -5.47 46.61
N ALA A 528 21.89 -4.96 47.50
CA ALA A 528 22.76 -3.84 47.19
C ALA A 528 23.90 -4.19 46.22
N GLY A 529 24.15 -3.32 45.24
CA GLY A 529 25.43 -3.27 44.52
C GLY A 529 26.54 -2.67 45.39
N TYR A 530 27.76 -2.61 44.86
CA TYR A 530 28.96 -2.23 45.63
C TYR A 530 28.84 -0.88 46.35
N ASP A 531 28.38 0.16 45.64
CA ASP A 531 28.30 1.52 46.17
C ASP A 531 27.20 1.64 47.24
N VAL A 532 26.05 0.99 47.02
CA VAL A 532 24.96 0.96 47.99
C VAL A 532 25.31 0.09 49.20
N GLU A 533 26.00 -1.04 49.01
CA GLU A 533 26.41 -1.97 50.08
C GLU A 533 27.35 -1.27 51.06
N GLU A 534 28.35 -0.56 50.55
CA GLU A 534 29.29 0.23 51.37
C GLU A 534 28.54 1.25 52.25
N PHE A 535 27.55 1.94 51.66
CA PHE A 535 26.75 2.94 52.35
C PHE A 535 25.80 2.34 53.41
N LEU A 536 25.05 1.29 53.05
CA LEU A 536 24.08 0.62 53.94
C LEU A 536 24.74 -0.18 55.06
N SER A 537 25.95 -0.68 54.85
CA SER A 537 26.73 -1.35 55.91
C SER A 537 27.24 -0.36 56.96
N SER A 538 27.38 0.91 56.58
CA SER A 538 27.97 1.97 57.41
C SER A 538 26.94 2.89 58.09
N ASN A 539 25.66 2.80 57.73
CA ASN A 539 24.56 3.67 58.21
C ASN A 539 23.33 2.82 58.45
#